data_AF-A0A074W5M3-F1
#
_entry.id   AF-A0A074W5M3-F1
#
_cell.length_a   1.000
_cell.length_b   1.000
_cell.length_c   1.000
_cell.angle_alpha   90.00
_cell.angle_beta   90.00
_cell.angle_gamma   90.00
#
_symmetry.space_group_name_H-M   'P 1'
#
loop_
_entity.id
_entity.type
_entity.pdbx_description
1 polymer ?
#
loop_
_entity_poly.entity_id
_entity_poly.type
_entity_poly.pdbx_seq_one_letter_code
_entity_poly.pdbx_strand_id
1 'polypeptide(L)'
;GISGGYKGENAIVIRAMLAFTAIAWYNAAEIVILVLVVFKRYSGLYFWSLLITAISIIPYSVGAWLKQVGEGDALGMIILSSIGWVVLVPGSSLVLYSRLHCITQNRKLLRSILWMIIINAVILTVPTNVLSLGSNSSKPHLFTFGYSVMEKIQMTIFSLQELIISFIYLVEVRRILKVVDDGRFRKIMWELVAINVVIIILDTALLTVEYLGMYQIEVTLKGMCYSIKLKLEFGVLSKLVKIATAR
;
A
#
# COMPACT_ATOMS: atom_id res chain seq x y z
N GLY A 1 -5.92 -17.34 -13.65
CA GLY A 1 -6.92 -17.60 -12.59
C GLY A 1 -6.28 -17.45 -11.21
N ILE A 2 -6.98 -17.72 -10.11
CA ILE A 2 -6.38 -17.63 -8.75
C ILE A 2 -5.24 -18.65 -8.57
N SER A 3 -5.37 -19.83 -9.18
CA SER A 3 -4.43 -20.97 -9.09
C SER A 3 -3.57 -21.21 -10.34
N GLY A 4 -3.44 -20.23 -11.25
CA GLY A 4 -2.60 -20.40 -12.44
C GLY A 4 -2.49 -19.13 -13.29
N GLY A 5 -1.52 -19.12 -14.21
CA GLY A 5 -1.20 -17.99 -15.09
C GLY A 5 -2.40 -17.43 -15.87
N TYR A 6 -2.22 -16.25 -16.45
CA TYR A 6 -3.25 -15.65 -17.29
C TYR A 6 -3.43 -16.49 -18.56
N LYS A 7 -4.61 -17.12 -18.71
CA LYS A 7 -4.97 -17.96 -19.87
C LYS A 7 -5.79 -17.22 -20.93
N GLY A 8 -5.96 -15.90 -20.79
CA GLY A 8 -6.68 -15.11 -21.78
C GLY A 8 -5.78 -14.81 -22.98
N GLU A 9 -6.32 -14.89 -24.20
CA GLU A 9 -5.57 -14.56 -25.43
C GLU A 9 -5.47 -13.04 -25.67
N ASN A 10 -5.95 -12.22 -24.74
CA ASN A 10 -5.96 -10.77 -24.89
C ASN A 10 -4.58 -10.16 -24.56
N ALA A 11 -3.75 -10.02 -25.60
CA ALA A 11 -2.42 -9.43 -25.51
C ALA A 11 -2.39 -8.03 -24.87
N ILE A 12 -3.48 -7.27 -24.97
CA ILE A 12 -3.63 -5.95 -24.34
C ILE A 12 -3.57 -6.04 -22.81
N VAL A 13 -4.23 -7.05 -22.23
CA VAL A 13 -4.29 -7.24 -20.78
C VAL A 13 -2.92 -7.62 -20.23
N ILE A 14 -2.21 -8.52 -20.91
CA ILE A 14 -0.85 -8.92 -20.55
C ILE A 14 0.10 -7.71 -20.59
N ARG A 15 0.04 -6.91 -21.66
CA ARG A 15 0.86 -5.69 -21.79
C ARG A 15 0.57 -4.67 -20.69
N ALA A 16 -0.70 -4.47 -20.32
CA ALA A 16 -1.08 -3.59 -19.23
C ALA A 16 -0.54 -4.08 -17.88
N MET A 17 -0.68 -5.38 -17.59
CA MET A 17 -0.16 -6.01 -16.36
C MET A 17 1.37 -5.88 -16.26
N LEU A 18 2.09 -6.10 -17.36
CA LEU A 18 3.54 -5.87 -17.43
C LEU A 18 3.91 -4.40 -17.18
N ALA A 19 3.16 -3.46 -17.75
CA ALA A 19 3.37 -2.03 -17.51
C ALA A 19 3.17 -1.68 -16.03
N PHE A 20 2.13 -2.21 -15.37
CA PHE A 20 1.89 -1.99 -13.94
C PHE A 20 3.03 -2.54 -13.07
N THR A 21 3.51 -3.75 -13.35
CA THR A 21 4.67 -4.33 -12.65
C THR A 21 5.93 -3.48 -12.87
N ALA A 22 6.20 -3.04 -14.10
CA ALA A 22 7.37 -2.22 -14.40
C ALA A 22 7.34 -0.87 -13.66
N ILE A 23 6.18 -0.21 -13.62
CA ILE A 23 6.00 1.04 -12.87
C ILE A 23 6.20 0.78 -11.37
N ALA A 24 5.65 -0.32 -10.83
CA ALA A 24 5.80 -0.67 -9.42
C ALA A 24 7.27 -0.84 -9.02
N TRP A 25 8.06 -1.56 -9.83
CA TRP A 25 9.50 -1.73 -9.59
C TRP A 25 10.28 -0.43 -9.70
N TYR A 26 10.05 0.35 -10.76
CA TYR A 26 10.73 1.62 -10.94
C TYR A 26 10.49 2.55 -9.75
N ASN A 27 9.22 2.73 -9.35
CA ASN A 27 8.86 3.55 -8.21
C ASN A 27 9.43 3.01 -6.90
N ALA A 28 9.39 1.68 -6.67
CA ALA A 28 9.96 1.09 -5.46
C ALA A 28 11.47 1.33 -5.36
N ALA A 29 12.22 1.08 -6.43
CA ALA A 29 13.66 1.31 -6.48
C ALA A 29 14.00 2.80 -6.27
N GLU A 30 13.27 3.70 -6.95
CA GLU A 30 13.44 5.14 -6.80
C GLU A 30 13.18 5.58 -5.35
N ILE A 31 12.10 5.13 -4.71
CA ILE A 31 11.77 5.47 -3.32
C ILE A 31 12.84 4.95 -2.36
N VAL A 32 13.33 3.71 -2.54
CA VAL A 32 14.40 3.15 -1.70
C VAL A 32 15.65 4.03 -1.78
N ILE A 33 16.08 4.40 -2.99
CA ILE A 33 17.25 5.27 -3.20
C ILE A 33 17.01 6.64 -2.57
N LEU A 34 15.86 7.27 -2.85
CA LEU A 34 15.52 8.59 -2.33
C LEU A 34 15.45 8.62 -0.80
N VAL A 35 14.91 7.59 -0.17
CA VAL A 35 14.83 7.46 1.29
C VAL A 35 16.22 7.35 1.90
N LEU A 36 17.12 6.56 1.31
CA LEU A 36 18.49 6.43 1.80
C LEU A 36 19.30 7.72 1.62
N VAL A 37 19.05 8.48 0.55
CA VAL A 37 19.78 9.74 0.26
C VAL A 37 19.25 10.93 1.07
N VAL A 38 17.93 11.04 1.24
CA VAL A 38 17.31 12.24 1.87
C VAL A 38 17.36 12.18 3.40
N PHE A 39 17.27 10.99 4.00
CA PHE A 39 17.28 10.89 5.46
C PHE A 39 18.69 10.90 6.03
N LYS A 40 19.03 11.97 6.76
CA LYS A 40 20.31 12.06 7.47
C LYS A 40 20.39 11.21 8.74
N ARG A 41 19.26 10.72 9.27
CA ARG A 41 19.18 9.92 10.49
C ARG A 41 18.17 8.78 10.34
N TYR A 42 18.65 7.54 10.41
CA TYR A 42 17.90 6.30 10.17
C TYR A 42 17.16 5.75 11.39
N SER A 43 16.57 6.60 12.24
CA SER A 43 16.04 6.19 13.55
C SER A 43 14.55 6.45 13.77
N GLY A 44 13.83 6.93 12.76
CA GLY A 44 12.41 7.28 12.88
C GLY A 44 11.46 6.15 12.44
N LEU A 45 10.31 6.02 13.10
CA LEU A 45 9.24 5.10 12.69
C LEU A 45 8.78 5.37 11.25
N TYR A 46 8.77 6.65 10.84
CA TYR A 46 8.52 7.04 9.45
C TYR A 46 9.56 6.46 8.48
N PHE A 47 10.85 6.56 8.82
CA PHE A 47 11.93 6.05 7.96
C PHE A 47 11.80 4.53 7.76
N TRP A 48 11.67 3.78 8.86
CA TRP A 48 11.57 2.32 8.80
C TRP A 48 10.28 1.86 8.12
N SER A 49 9.12 2.48 8.43
CA SER A 49 7.87 2.12 7.76
C SER A 49 7.94 2.39 6.27
N LEU A 50 8.45 3.55 5.84
CA LEU A 50 8.55 3.88 4.42
C LEU A 50 9.54 2.96 3.68
N LEU A 51 10.73 2.73 4.24
CA LEU A 51 11.76 1.90 3.63
C LEU A 51 11.32 0.43 3.52
N ILE A 52 10.83 -0.15 4.62
CA ILE A 52 10.40 -1.55 4.65
C ILE A 52 9.23 -1.77 3.69
N THR A 53 8.27 -0.84 3.66
CA THR A 53 7.14 -0.94 2.72
C THR A 53 7.60 -0.80 1.27
N ALA A 54 8.51 0.12 0.96
CA ALA A 54 9.05 0.28 -0.40
C ALA A 54 9.80 -0.97 -0.86
N ILE A 55 10.63 -1.57 0.01
CA ILE A 55 11.34 -2.82 -0.28
C ILE A 55 10.35 -3.96 -0.54
N SER A 56 9.26 -4.04 0.23
CA SER A 56 8.26 -5.12 0.10
C SER A 56 7.51 -5.13 -1.24
N ILE A 57 7.46 -4.00 -1.96
CA ILE A 57 6.85 -3.92 -3.30
C ILE A 57 7.62 -4.80 -4.29
N ILE A 58 8.95 -4.92 -4.13
CA ILE A 58 9.81 -5.69 -5.04
C ILE A 58 9.44 -7.18 -5.02
N PRO A 59 9.53 -7.91 -3.89
CA PRO A 59 9.16 -9.33 -3.84
C PRO A 59 7.67 -9.55 -4.17
N TYR A 60 6.77 -8.64 -3.76
CA TYR A 60 5.36 -8.71 -4.13
C TYR A 60 5.19 -8.70 -5.66
N SER A 61 5.82 -7.74 -6.34
CA SER A 61 5.69 -7.55 -7.79
C SER A 61 6.43 -8.63 -8.57
N VAL A 62 7.55 -9.15 -8.06
CA VAL A 62 8.25 -10.32 -8.64
C VAL A 62 7.38 -11.57 -8.55
N GLY A 63 6.81 -11.86 -7.38
CA GLY A 63 5.91 -13.01 -7.24
C GLY A 63 4.67 -12.90 -8.13
N ALA A 64 4.09 -11.70 -8.25
CA ALA A 64 2.98 -11.42 -9.16
C ALA A 64 3.36 -11.64 -10.63
N TRP A 65 4.55 -11.20 -11.06
CA TRP A 65 5.04 -11.38 -12.42
C TRP A 65 5.33 -12.85 -12.75
N LEU A 66 6.03 -13.55 -11.87
CA LEU A 66 6.33 -14.97 -12.04
C LEU A 66 5.04 -15.81 -12.15
N LYS A 67 4.02 -15.50 -11.31
CA LYS A 67 2.70 -16.14 -11.36
C LYS A 67 1.98 -15.91 -12.70
N GLN A 68 2.26 -14.80 -13.41
CA GLN A 68 1.69 -14.54 -14.73
C GLN A 68 2.40 -15.32 -15.83
N VAL A 69 3.74 -15.34 -15.80
CA VAL A 69 4.57 -16.02 -16.80
C VAL A 69 4.39 -17.55 -16.70
N GLY A 70 4.11 -18.07 -15.51
CA GLY A 70 3.84 -19.49 -15.31
C GLY A 70 5.11 -20.37 -15.40
N GLU A 71 6.28 -19.76 -15.49
CA GLU A 71 7.58 -20.44 -15.54
C GLU A 71 8.25 -20.40 -14.16
N GLY A 72 8.27 -21.55 -13.47
CA GLY A 72 8.99 -21.77 -12.21
C GLY A 72 8.22 -22.58 -11.17
N ASP A 73 8.84 -22.81 -10.00
CA ASP A 73 8.22 -23.49 -8.87
C ASP A 73 7.05 -22.65 -8.32
N ALA A 74 5.83 -23.17 -8.48
CA ALA A 74 4.60 -22.49 -8.07
C ALA A 74 4.62 -22.11 -6.58
N LEU A 75 5.28 -22.92 -5.74
CA LEU A 75 5.36 -22.71 -4.30
C LEU A 75 6.26 -21.52 -3.96
N GLY A 76 7.46 -21.44 -4.57
CA GLY A 76 8.38 -20.32 -4.41
C GLY A 76 7.78 -18.96 -4.83
N MET A 77 7.00 -18.92 -5.92
CA MET A 77 6.34 -17.69 -6.39
C MET A 77 5.31 -17.17 -5.38
N ILE A 78 4.51 -18.08 -4.81
CA ILE A 78 3.47 -17.73 -3.85
C ILE A 78 4.12 -17.22 -2.58
N ILE A 79 5.11 -17.93 -2.04
CA ILE A 79 5.82 -17.50 -0.84
C ILE A 79 6.40 -16.10 -1.01
N LEU A 80 7.04 -15.82 -2.15
CA LEU A 80 7.62 -14.50 -2.42
C LEU A 80 6.55 -13.41 -2.48
N SER A 81 5.43 -13.66 -3.19
CA SER A 81 4.30 -12.72 -3.26
C SER A 81 3.64 -12.49 -1.89
N SER A 82 3.50 -13.55 -1.10
CA SER A 82 2.92 -13.55 0.24
C SER A 82 3.76 -12.75 1.23
N ILE A 83 5.09 -12.95 1.24
CA ILE A 83 6.00 -12.18 2.09
C ILE A 83 5.92 -10.69 1.75
N GLY A 84 5.96 -10.35 0.46
CA GLY A 84 5.81 -8.96 0.02
C GLY A 84 4.48 -8.38 0.47
N TRP A 85 3.39 -9.12 0.29
CA TRP A 85 2.03 -8.70 0.65
C TRP A 85 1.84 -8.44 2.15
N VAL A 86 2.33 -9.35 3.00
CA VAL A 86 2.23 -9.28 4.47
C VAL A 86 2.85 -8.00 5.02
N VAL A 87 3.91 -7.53 4.38
CA VAL A 87 4.63 -6.32 4.79
C VAL A 87 4.03 -5.08 4.11
N LEU A 88 3.67 -5.19 2.82
CA LEU A 88 3.18 -4.09 2.00
C LEU A 88 1.92 -3.44 2.55
N VAL A 89 0.90 -4.24 2.88
CA VAL A 89 -0.42 -3.71 3.24
C VAL A 89 -0.39 -3.04 4.63
N PRO A 90 0.08 -3.70 5.71
CA PRO A 90 0.20 -3.05 7.00
C PRO A 90 1.22 -1.90 6.97
N GLY A 91 2.28 -2.04 6.18
CA GLY A 91 3.31 -1.03 6.00
C GLY A 91 2.75 0.27 5.41
N SER A 92 1.91 0.18 4.37
CA SER A 92 1.21 1.33 3.77
C SER A 92 0.41 2.11 4.82
N SER A 93 -0.41 1.40 5.61
CA SER A 93 -1.17 2.00 6.71
C SER A 93 -0.26 2.62 7.79
N LEU A 94 0.89 2.00 8.07
CA LEU A 94 1.86 2.51 9.03
C LEU A 94 2.57 3.79 8.54
N VAL A 95 2.79 3.94 7.23
CA VAL A 95 3.31 5.19 6.64
C VAL A 95 2.31 6.32 6.84
N LEU A 96 1.02 6.08 6.56
CA LEU A 96 -0.05 7.06 6.83
C LEU A 96 -0.13 7.45 8.31
N TYR A 97 -0.03 6.47 9.20
CA TYR A 97 0.04 6.69 10.65
C TYR A 97 1.26 7.54 11.04
N SER A 98 2.43 7.24 10.47
CA SER A 98 3.68 7.98 10.74
C SER A 98 3.54 9.44 10.34
N ARG A 99 2.89 9.72 9.20
CA ARG A 99 2.59 11.09 8.78
C ARG A 99 1.63 11.78 9.74
N LEU A 100 0.55 11.09 10.14
CA LEU A 100 -0.39 11.65 11.11
C LEU A 100 0.30 11.98 12.44
N HIS A 101 1.23 11.12 12.89
CA HIS A 101 2.06 11.35 14.09
C HIS A 101 2.90 12.63 14.01
N CYS A 102 3.35 13.04 12.82
CA CYS A 102 4.06 14.30 12.65
C CYS A 102 3.14 15.54 12.80
N ILE A 103 1.83 15.39 12.59
CA ILE A 103 0.87 16.51 12.61
C ILE A 103 0.14 16.61 13.95
N THR A 104 -0.34 15.49 14.51
CA THR A 104 -1.11 15.48 15.76
C THR A 104 -0.25 15.01 16.93
N GLN A 105 -0.36 15.71 18.07
CA GLN A 105 0.31 15.34 19.33
C GLN A 105 -0.61 14.53 20.27
N ASN A 106 -1.85 14.24 19.85
CA ASN A 106 -2.80 13.51 20.69
C ASN A 106 -2.43 12.02 20.80
N ARG A 107 -1.73 11.67 21.89
CA ARG A 107 -1.23 10.30 22.14
C ARG A 107 -2.33 9.24 22.24
N LYS A 108 -3.52 9.57 22.75
CA LYS A 108 -4.62 8.60 22.88
C LYS A 108 -5.15 8.19 21.50
N LEU A 109 -5.37 9.18 20.64
CA LEU A 109 -5.82 8.96 19.26
C LEU A 109 -4.79 8.14 18.47
N LEU A 110 -3.53 8.53 18.53
CA LEU A 110 -2.44 7.83 17.83
C LEU A 110 -2.31 6.37 18.29
N ARG A 111 -2.35 6.11 19.61
CA ARG A 111 -2.32 4.73 20.12
C ARG A 111 -3.52 3.91 19.65
N SER A 112 -4.72 4.50 19.62
CA SER A 112 -5.91 3.81 19.12
C SER A 112 -5.78 3.43 17.64
N ILE A 113 -5.26 4.33 16.80
CA ILE A 113 -5.01 4.05 15.38
C ILE A 113 -3.94 2.97 15.21
N LEU A 114 -2.85 3.02 15.98
CA LEU A 114 -1.81 2.01 15.92
C LEU A 114 -2.34 0.62 16.30
N TRP A 115 -3.14 0.53 17.37
CA TRP A 115 -3.79 -0.73 17.76
C TRP A 115 -4.75 -1.25 16.68
N MET A 116 -5.53 -0.39 16.05
CA MET A 116 -6.38 -0.76 14.90
C MET A 116 -5.54 -1.37 13.76
N ILE A 117 -4.42 -0.73 13.39
CA ILE A 117 -3.53 -1.22 12.33
C ILE A 117 -2.96 -2.60 12.69
N ILE A 118 -2.46 -2.77 13.91
CA ILE A 118 -1.83 -4.03 14.35
C ILE A 118 -2.87 -5.17 14.40
N ILE A 119 -4.04 -4.90 14.98
CA ILE A 119 -5.10 -5.90 15.11
C ILE A 119 -5.59 -6.35 13.73
N ASN A 120 -5.88 -5.41 12.84
CA ASN A 120 -6.31 -5.72 11.48
C ASN A 120 -5.20 -6.43 10.68
N ALA A 121 -3.95 -6.02 10.85
CA ALA A 121 -2.81 -6.68 10.22
C ALA A 121 -2.74 -8.16 10.61
N VAL A 122 -2.87 -8.50 11.89
CA VAL A 122 -2.80 -9.90 12.34
C VAL A 122 -4.03 -10.68 11.91
N ILE A 123 -5.23 -10.14 12.21
CA ILE A 123 -6.50 -10.86 11.99
C ILE A 123 -6.77 -11.10 10.51
N LEU A 124 -6.40 -10.17 9.62
CA LEU A 124 -6.70 -10.29 8.19
C LEU A 124 -5.58 -10.99 7.43
N THR A 125 -4.32 -10.69 7.77
CA THR A 125 -3.19 -11.21 6.97
C THR A 125 -2.98 -12.71 7.20
N VAL A 126 -3.17 -13.20 8.44
CA VAL A 126 -2.93 -14.62 8.76
C VAL A 126 -3.90 -15.54 7.99
N PRO A 127 -5.23 -15.37 8.07
CA PRO A 127 -6.16 -16.23 7.33
C PRO A 127 -5.98 -16.15 5.81
N THR A 128 -5.75 -14.95 5.26
CA THR A 128 -5.56 -14.79 3.81
C THR A 128 -4.33 -15.51 3.30
N ASN A 129 -3.22 -15.48 4.06
CA ASN A 129 -2.00 -16.22 3.67
C ASN A 129 -2.20 -17.73 3.74
N VAL A 130 -2.87 -18.22 4.80
CA VAL A 130 -3.19 -19.64 4.94
C VAL A 130 -4.07 -20.12 3.78
N LEU A 131 -5.10 -19.35 3.42
CA LEU A 131 -5.98 -19.65 2.30
C LEU A 131 -5.27 -19.54 0.95
N SER A 132 -4.38 -18.57 0.77
CA SER A 132 -3.57 -18.40 -0.44
C SER A 132 -2.66 -19.61 -0.68
N LEU A 133 -1.93 -20.05 0.35
CA LEU A 133 -1.09 -21.25 0.29
C LEU A 133 -1.93 -22.52 0.06
N GLY A 134 -3.07 -22.63 0.76
CA GLY A 134 -3.99 -23.76 0.61
C GLY A 134 -4.62 -23.88 -0.79
N SER A 135 -4.80 -22.76 -1.49
CA SER A 135 -5.38 -22.72 -2.85
C SER A 135 -4.53 -23.39 -3.94
N ASN A 136 -3.27 -23.72 -3.62
CA ASN A 136 -2.34 -24.42 -4.52
C ASN A 136 -1.98 -25.83 -4.00
N SER A 137 -2.70 -26.33 -2.98
CA SER A 137 -2.58 -27.71 -2.49
C SER A 137 -3.37 -28.71 -3.35
N SER A 138 -3.28 -30.00 -3.04
CA SER A 138 -3.95 -31.11 -3.74
C SER A 138 -5.49 -31.03 -3.80
N LYS A 139 -6.12 -30.10 -3.07
CA LYS A 139 -7.59 -29.85 -3.08
C LYS A 139 -7.92 -28.37 -3.30
N PRO A 140 -7.59 -27.78 -4.46
CA PRO A 140 -7.61 -26.33 -4.68
C PRO A 140 -9.02 -25.73 -4.58
N HIS A 141 -10.06 -26.46 -4.99
CA HIS A 141 -11.43 -25.95 -5.10
C HIS A 141 -12.05 -25.47 -3.77
N LEU A 142 -11.70 -26.10 -2.64
CA LEU A 142 -12.21 -25.71 -1.32
C LEU A 142 -11.58 -24.40 -0.83
N PHE A 143 -10.30 -24.18 -1.16
CA PHE A 143 -9.53 -23.03 -0.71
C PHE A 143 -9.68 -21.81 -1.62
N THR A 144 -9.90 -21.99 -2.94
CA THR A 144 -10.08 -20.88 -3.88
C THR A 144 -11.33 -20.05 -3.60
N PHE A 145 -12.43 -20.69 -3.21
CA PHE A 145 -13.66 -19.97 -2.85
C PHE A 145 -13.47 -19.18 -1.55
N GLY A 146 -12.91 -19.81 -0.52
CA GLY A 146 -12.61 -19.15 0.75
C GLY A 146 -11.62 -17.99 0.59
N TYR A 147 -10.58 -18.16 -0.23
CA TYR A 147 -9.61 -17.11 -0.54
C TYR A 147 -10.27 -15.91 -1.23
N SER A 148 -11.12 -16.12 -2.25
CA SER A 148 -11.79 -15.02 -2.95
C SER A 148 -12.71 -14.20 -2.05
N VAL A 149 -13.42 -14.85 -1.11
CA VAL A 149 -14.26 -14.14 -0.13
C VAL A 149 -13.41 -13.40 0.89
N MET A 150 -12.38 -14.06 1.43
CA MET A 150 -11.48 -13.47 2.42
C MET A 150 -10.70 -12.27 1.85
N GLU A 151 -10.25 -12.36 0.59
CA GLU A 151 -9.52 -11.28 -0.09
C GLU A 151 -10.37 -10.01 -0.22
N LYS A 152 -11.64 -10.14 -0.62
CA LYS A 152 -12.59 -9.02 -0.66
C LYS A 152 -12.83 -8.39 0.71
N ILE A 153 -13.01 -9.22 1.75
CA ILE A 153 -13.17 -8.76 3.13
C ILE A 153 -11.91 -8.00 3.57
N GLN A 154 -10.73 -8.59 3.36
CA GLN A 154 -9.45 -7.98 3.71
C GLN A 154 -9.27 -6.63 3.01
N MET A 155 -9.45 -6.58 1.69
CA MET A 155 -9.29 -5.35 0.89
C MET A 155 -10.25 -4.26 1.37
N THR A 156 -11.49 -4.64 1.71
CA THR A 156 -12.50 -3.69 2.22
C THR A 156 -12.11 -3.13 3.58
N ILE A 157 -11.69 -3.98 4.53
CA ILE A 157 -11.33 -3.52 5.87
C ILE A 157 -10.06 -2.66 5.84
N PHE A 158 -9.04 -3.03 5.07
CA PHE A 158 -7.85 -2.18 4.93
C PHE A 158 -8.16 -0.86 4.22
N SER A 159 -9.01 -0.86 3.19
CA SER A 159 -9.44 0.38 2.55
C SER A 159 -10.19 1.28 3.55
N LEU A 160 -11.11 0.73 4.34
CA LEU A 160 -11.80 1.48 5.40
C LEU A 160 -10.82 2.01 6.46
N GLN A 161 -9.81 1.23 6.83
CA GLN A 161 -8.76 1.66 7.75
C GLN A 161 -7.97 2.85 7.18
N GLU A 162 -7.52 2.79 5.92
CA GLU A 162 -6.80 3.89 5.28
C GLU A 162 -7.71 5.13 5.16
N LEU A 163 -8.99 4.97 4.81
CA LEU A 163 -9.97 6.07 4.79
C LEU A 163 -10.13 6.73 6.16
N ILE A 164 -10.21 5.96 7.26
CA ILE A 164 -10.31 6.51 8.62
C ILE A 164 -9.07 7.34 8.95
N ILE A 165 -7.87 6.83 8.67
CA ILE A 165 -6.60 7.55 8.93
C ILE A 165 -6.55 8.83 8.09
N SER A 166 -6.89 8.73 6.80
CA SER A 166 -6.95 9.86 5.88
C SER A 166 -7.99 10.91 6.27
N PHE A 167 -9.14 10.51 6.81
CA PHE A 167 -10.15 11.45 7.29
C PHE A 167 -9.68 12.24 8.52
N ILE A 168 -9.11 11.53 9.51
CA ILE A 168 -8.54 12.16 10.72
C ILE A 168 -7.44 13.15 10.32
N TYR A 169 -6.58 12.77 9.37
CA TYR A 169 -5.54 13.63 8.82
C TYR A 169 -6.11 14.93 8.24
N LEU A 170 -7.16 14.87 7.41
CA LEU A 170 -7.79 16.05 6.83
C LEU A 170 -8.39 16.98 7.88
N VAL A 171 -8.96 16.42 8.95
CA VAL A 171 -9.51 17.21 10.07
C VAL A 171 -8.39 17.98 10.79
N GLU A 172 -7.26 17.33 11.09
CA GLU A 172 -6.13 17.99 11.76
C GLU A 172 -5.45 19.03 10.86
N VAL A 173 -5.30 18.74 9.57
CA VAL A 173 -4.78 19.71 8.59
C VAL A 173 -5.68 20.95 8.50
N ARG A 174 -7.01 20.77 8.45
CA ARG A 174 -7.96 21.90 8.48
C ARG A 174 -7.88 22.69 9.78
N ARG A 175 -7.66 22.05 10.93
CA ARG A 175 -7.48 22.74 12.21
C ARG A 175 -6.23 23.63 12.18
N ILE A 176 -5.12 23.15 11.64
CA ILE A 176 -3.88 23.94 11.51
C ILE A 176 -4.08 25.11 10.53
N LEU A 177 -4.74 24.87 9.40
CA LEU A 177 -5.04 25.89 8.38
C LEU A 177 -5.90 27.06 8.89
N LYS A 178 -6.73 26.83 9.92
CA LYS A 178 -7.50 27.90 10.58
C LYS A 178 -6.66 28.82 11.45
N VAL A 179 -5.53 28.33 11.95
CA VAL A 179 -4.65 29.07 12.89
C VAL A 179 -3.49 29.72 12.14
N VAL A 180 -3.02 29.13 11.05
CA VAL A 180 -1.88 29.65 10.27
C VAL A 180 -2.35 30.63 9.19
N ASP A 181 -1.82 31.86 9.25
CA ASP A 181 -2.10 32.93 8.29
C ASP A 181 -1.02 33.09 7.19
N ASP A 182 0.07 32.31 7.27
CA ASP A 182 1.11 32.32 6.24
C ASP A 182 0.60 31.68 4.94
N GLY A 183 0.47 32.48 3.88
CA GLY A 183 0.03 32.05 2.55
C GLY A 183 0.90 30.95 1.93
N ARG A 184 2.20 30.93 2.18
CA ARG A 184 3.12 29.88 1.69
C ARG A 184 2.84 28.56 2.40
N PHE A 185 2.64 28.61 3.72
CA PHE A 185 2.27 27.43 4.51
C PHE A 185 0.91 26.88 4.10
N ARG A 186 -0.07 27.76 3.87
CA ARG A 186 -1.40 27.38 3.37
C ARG A 186 -1.34 26.64 2.03
N LYS A 187 -0.53 27.14 1.08
CA LYS A 187 -0.35 26.48 -0.23
C LYS A 187 0.17 25.05 -0.06
N ILE A 188 1.20 24.86 0.78
CA ILE A 188 1.77 23.53 1.00
C ILE A 188 0.74 22.60 1.65
N MET A 189 0.00 23.08 2.65
CA MET A 189 -1.06 22.30 3.29
C MET A 189 -2.17 21.87 2.32
N TRP A 190 -2.55 22.72 1.36
CA TRP A 190 -3.47 22.33 0.29
C TRP A 190 -2.90 21.26 -0.64
N GLU A 191 -1.60 21.33 -0.96
CA GLU A 191 -0.93 20.26 -1.71
C GLU A 191 -0.97 18.93 -0.94
N LEU A 192 -0.84 18.95 0.39
CA LEU A 192 -0.97 17.76 1.23
C LEU A 192 -2.40 17.18 1.20
N VAL A 193 -3.41 18.05 1.23
CA VAL A 193 -4.82 17.64 1.07
C VAL A 193 -5.04 16.99 -0.29
N ALA A 194 -4.53 17.59 -1.37
CA ALA A 194 -4.66 17.05 -2.72
C ALA A 194 -4.02 15.65 -2.82
N ILE A 195 -2.84 15.45 -2.25
CA ILE A 195 -2.18 14.13 -2.20
C ILE A 195 -3.04 13.11 -1.46
N ASN A 196 -3.62 13.47 -0.31
CA ASN A 196 -4.48 12.57 0.44
C ASN A 196 -5.76 12.20 -0.30
N VAL A 197 -6.33 13.12 -1.10
CA VAL A 197 -7.47 12.84 -1.98
C VAL A 197 -7.08 11.84 -3.08
N VAL A 198 -5.89 11.98 -3.68
CA VAL A 198 -5.40 11.02 -4.68
C VAL A 198 -5.27 9.62 -4.08
N ILE A 199 -4.79 9.50 -2.83
CA ILE A 199 -4.70 8.20 -2.13
C ILE A 199 -6.08 7.55 -1.99
N ILE A 200 -7.09 8.31 -1.55
CA ILE A 200 -8.47 7.84 -1.44
C ILE A 200 -9.04 7.36 -2.79
N ILE A 201 -8.72 8.08 -3.88
CA ILE A 201 -9.12 7.68 -5.23
C ILE A 201 -8.46 6.35 -5.61
N LEU A 202 -7.16 6.20 -5.34
CA LEU A 202 -6.43 4.95 -5.62
C LEU A 202 -7.01 3.77 -4.83
N ASP A 203 -7.40 3.97 -3.57
CA ASP A 203 -8.07 2.94 -2.76
C ASP A 203 -9.40 2.50 -3.35
N THR A 204 -10.22 3.48 -3.71
CA THR A 204 -11.54 3.22 -4.30
C THR A 204 -11.41 2.49 -5.63
N ALA A 205 -10.41 2.86 -6.45
CA ALA A 205 -10.13 2.20 -7.72
C ALA A 205 -9.70 0.74 -7.52
N LEU A 206 -8.79 0.46 -6.58
CA LEU A 206 -8.37 -0.91 -6.25
C LEU A 206 -9.55 -1.76 -5.77
N LEU A 207 -10.37 -1.21 -4.86
CA LEU A 207 -11.54 -1.89 -4.34
C LEU A 207 -12.53 -2.20 -5.46
N THR A 208 -12.77 -1.26 -6.37
CA THR A 208 -13.66 -1.46 -7.53
C THR A 208 -13.18 -2.63 -8.41
N VAL A 209 -11.89 -2.67 -8.75
CA VAL A 209 -11.31 -3.74 -9.59
C VAL A 209 -11.42 -5.11 -8.92
N GLU A 210 -11.22 -5.17 -7.60
CA GLU A 210 -11.38 -6.40 -6.80
C GLU A 210 -12.84 -6.90 -6.81
N TYR A 211 -13.81 -6.00 -6.63
CA TYR A 211 -15.24 -6.37 -6.68
C TYR A 211 -15.72 -6.78 -8.09
N LEU A 212 -15.06 -6.30 -9.15
CA LEU A 212 -15.27 -6.76 -10.52
C LEU A 212 -14.73 -8.18 -10.79
N GLY A 213 -14.02 -8.78 -9.83
CA GLY A 213 -13.48 -10.14 -9.93
C GLY A 213 -12.29 -10.27 -10.89
N MET A 214 -11.65 -9.15 -11.24
CA MET A 214 -10.53 -9.09 -12.19
C MET A 214 -9.18 -9.39 -11.51
N TYR A 215 -9.09 -10.50 -10.78
CA TYR A 215 -7.97 -10.84 -9.89
C TYR A 215 -6.56 -10.66 -10.50
N GLN A 216 -6.36 -11.08 -11.75
CA GLN A 216 -5.05 -11.02 -12.40
C GLN A 216 -4.57 -9.57 -12.64
N ILE A 217 -5.49 -8.70 -13.05
CA ILE A 217 -5.21 -7.27 -13.21
C ILE A 217 -5.10 -6.62 -11.83
N GLU A 218 -5.97 -7.01 -10.90
CA GLU A 218 -5.99 -6.52 -9.53
C GLU A 218 -4.64 -6.66 -8.83
N VAL A 219 -4.02 -7.84 -8.86
CA VAL A 219 -2.71 -8.09 -8.21
C VAL A 219 -1.60 -7.17 -8.74
N THR A 220 -1.54 -6.94 -10.07
CA THR A 220 -0.50 -6.06 -10.66
C THR A 220 -0.79 -4.59 -10.44
N LEU A 221 -2.05 -4.18 -10.60
CA LEU A 221 -2.52 -2.82 -10.36
C LEU A 221 -2.28 -2.43 -8.89
N LYS A 222 -2.46 -3.37 -7.97
CA LYS A 222 -2.21 -3.20 -6.54
C LYS A 222 -0.76 -2.83 -6.27
N GLY A 223 0.20 -3.55 -6.85
CA GLY A 223 1.62 -3.21 -6.76
C GLY A 223 1.91 -1.79 -7.25
N MET A 224 1.34 -1.41 -8.39
CA MET A 224 1.45 -0.06 -8.94
C MET A 224 0.86 0.99 -7.98
N CYS A 225 -0.39 0.82 -7.55
CA CYS A 225 -1.08 1.76 -6.68
C CYS A 225 -0.36 1.97 -5.36
N TYR A 226 0.10 0.90 -4.68
CA TYR A 226 0.89 1.05 -3.46
C TYR A 226 2.23 1.75 -3.69
N SER A 227 2.90 1.50 -4.82
CA SER A 227 4.13 2.22 -5.18
C SER A 227 3.88 3.73 -5.36
N ILE A 228 2.77 4.11 -6.00
CA ILE A 228 2.38 5.51 -6.20
C ILE A 228 2.03 6.14 -4.86
N LYS A 229 1.27 5.45 -4.00
CA LYS A 229 0.96 5.93 -2.64
C LYS A 229 2.24 6.26 -1.87
N LEU A 230 3.21 5.35 -1.82
CA LEU A 230 4.47 5.60 -1.13
C LEU A 230 5.26 6.76 -1.74
N LYS A 231 5.26 6.91 -3.06
CA LYS A 231 5.91 8.04 -3.75
C LYS A 231 5.29 9.37 -3.35
N LEU A 232 3.96 9.41 -3.30
CA LEU A 232 3.20 10.57 -2.85
C LEU A 232 3.52 10.90 -1.39
N GLU A 233 3.57 9.89 -0.50
CA GLU A 233 3.94 10.07 0.90
C GLU A 233 5.37 10.62 1.07
N PHE A 234 6.33 10.09 0.31
CA PHE A 234 7.68 10.64 0.31
C PHE A 234 7.73 12.10 -0.14
N GLY A 235 6.94 12.46 -1.15
CA GLY A 235 6.77 13.84 -1.61
C GLY A 235 6.20 14.76 -0.51
N VAL A 236 5.21 14.28 0.25
CA VAL A 236 4.66 14.99 1.42
C VAL A 236 5.73 15.26 2.47
N LEU A 237 6.50 14.23 2.86
CA LEU A 237 7.55 14.40 3.86
C LEU A 237 8.58 15.44 3.42
N SER A 238 9.04 15.35 2.17
CA SER A 238 10.04 16.27 1.65
C SER A 238 9.57 17.73 1.74
N LYS A 239 8.27 17.98 1.60
CA LYS A 239 7.67 19.31 1.79
C LYS A 239 7.54 19.69 3.27
N LEU A 240 7.14 18.75 4.14
CA LEU A 240 7.04 18.98 5.58
C LEU A 240 8.41 19.32 6.21
N VAL A 241 9.48 18.63 5.81
CA VAL A 241 10.85 18.92 6.28
C VAL A 241 11.28 20.33 5.88
N LYS A 242 10.99 20.75 4.63
CA LYS A 242 11.28 22.12 4.16
C LYS A 242 10.56 23.18 5.00
N ILE A 243 9.33 22.92 5.43
CA ILE A 243 8.60 23.82 6.34
C ILE A 243 9.29 23.87 7.70
N ALA A 244 9.63 22.71 8.27
CA ALA A 244 10.20 22.62 9.61
C ALA A 244 11.59 23.26 9.73
N THR A 245 12.35 23.30 8.63
CA THR A 245 13.69 23.93 8.56
C THR A 245 13.67 25.39 8.07
N ALA A 246 12.55 25.87 7.53
CA ALA A 246 12.37 27.28 7.15
C ALA A 246 11.94 28.17 8.32
N ARG A 247 11.85 27.62 9.53
CA ARG A 247 11.48 28.28 10.78
C ARG A 247 12.69 28.34 11.70
#